data_AF-A0A2P7N060-F1
#
_entry.id   AF-A0A2P7N060-F1
#
_cell.length_a   1.000
_cell.length_b   1.000
_cell.length_c   1.000
_cell.angle_alpha   90.00
_cell.angle_beta   90.00
_cell.angle_gamma   90.00
#
_symmetry.space_group_name_H-M   'P 1'
#
loop_
_entity.id
_entity.type
_entity.pdbx_description
1 polymer ?
#
loop_
_entity_poly.entity_id
_entity_poly.type
_entity_poly.pdbx_seq_one_letter_code
_entity_poly.pdbx_strand_id
1 'polypeptide(L)'
;MSWARFALFLSFTFQVALIRAPLLAQGRQQSPPPASRQTLYDPDLSTCDSERIRTAFQQQLQPFADQGDAVLAYLRQIQLEMTAKTLSRCVSRQLLSPEQAAQLSRELAESPTRP
;
A
#
# COMPACT_ATOMS: atom_id res chain seq x y z
N MET A 1 -50.23 20.98 -31.37
CA MET A 1 -51.42 20.80 -30.52
C MET A 1 -50.92 20.33 -29.16
N SER A 2 -50.81 21.27 -28.22
CA SER A 2 -51.80 21.51 -27.15
C SER A 2 -51.73 20.42 -26.08
N TRP A 3 -51.24 20.76 -24.87
CA TRP A 3 -52.08 20.96 -23.67
C TRP A 3 -52.42 19.61 -23.02
N ALA A 4 -52.67 19.43 -21.73
CA ALA A 4 -52.69 20.21 -20.51
C ALA A 4 -52.80 19.11 -19.41
N ARG A 5 -52.08 19.22 -18.30
CA ARG A 5 -52.59 19.67 -16.99
C ARG A 5 -53.87 18.99 -16.49
N PHE A 6 -53.86 18.81 -15.17
CA PHE A 6 -54.97 18.61 -14.23
C PHE A 6 -55.50 17.18 -14.06
N ALA A 7 -55.90 16.73 -12.88
CA ALA A 7 -55.65 17.06 -11.47
C ALA A 7 -56.60 16.18 -10.63
N LEU A 8 -56.29 16.06 -9.32
CA LEU A 8 -57.23 15.89 -8.20
C LEU A 8 -58.06 14.59 -8.16
N PHE A 9 -58.38 13.93 -7.05
CA PHE A 9 -58.08 13.98 -5.61
C PHE A 9 -58.83 12.75 -5.01
N LEU A 10 -58.79 12.60 -3.68
CA LEU A 10 -59.55 11.69 -2.79
C LEU A 10 -58.71 10.50 -2.31
N SER A 11 -57.93 10.63 -1.25
CA SER A 11 -58.34 10.76 0.16
C SER A 11 -59.19 9.57 0.63
N PHE A 12 -58.55 8.58 1.25
CA PHE A 12 -59.11 7.96 2.44
C PHE A 12 -57.99 7.55 3.40
N THR A 13 -58.28 7.79 4.66
CA THR A 13 -57.37 8.06 5.75
C THR A 13 -57.10 6.82 6.61
N PHE A 14 -55.92 6.82 7.23
CA PHE A 14 -55.65 6.36 8.60
C PHE A 14 -55.84 4.87 8.94
N GLN A 15 -54.74 4.18 9.25
CA GLN A 15 -54.32 3.85 10.64
C GLN A 15 -53.01 3.05 10.57
N VAL A 16 -51.90 3.65 11.01
CA VAL A 16 -51.21 3.35 12.28
C VAL A 16 -50.68 1.92 12.36
N ALA A 17 -49.36 1.78 12.24
CA ALA A 17 -48.56 1.09 13.26
C ALA A 17 -47.06 1.32 13.06
N LEU A 18 -46.46 1.90 14.11
CA LEU A 18 -45.07 1.74 14.53
C LEU A 18 -44.00 2.38 13.64
N ILE A 19 -43.93 3.71 13.78
CA ILE A 19 -42.71 4.49 13.65
C ILE A 19 -41.67 3.92 14.63
N ARG A 20 -40.81 3.02 14.14
CA ARG A 20 -39.53 2.75 14.79
C ARG A 20 -38.58 3.84 14.32
N ALA A 21 -38.66 5.01 14.96
CA ALA A 21 -37.74 6.10 14.70
C ALA A 21 -36.31 5.58 14.94
N PRO A 22 -35.40 5.63 13.96
CA PRO A 22 -34.00 5.54 14.30
C PRO A 22 -33.73 6.80 15.13
N LEU A 23 -33.40 6.62 16.41
CA LEU A 23 -32.71 7.65 17.16
C LEU A 23 -31.45 7.95 16.35
N LEU A 24 -31.49 9.04 15.58
CA LEU A 24 -30.31 9.62 14.96
C LEU A 24 -29.39 9.95 16.14
N ALA A 25 -28.44 9.06 16.41
CA ALA A 25 -27.31 9.37 17.23
C ALA A 25 -26.70 10.63 16.61
N GLN A 26 -26.90 11.77 17.26
CA GLN A 26 -26.20 13.00 16.92
C GLN A 26 -24.72 12.69 17.16
N GLY A 27 -24.05 12.23 16.10
CA GLY A 27 -22.62 12.00 16.10
C GLY A 27 -22.01 13.32 16.54
N ARG A 28 -21.41 13.34 17.74
CA ARG A 28 -20.59 14.47 18.17
C ARG A 28 -19.64 14.75 17.00
N GLN A 29 -19.57 16.01 16.58
CA GLN A 29 -18.65 16.44 15.53
C GLN A 29 -17.22 16.17 16.03
N GLN A 30 -16.72 14.98 15.75
CA GLN A 30 -15.39 14.57 16.14
C GLN A 30 -14.44 15.36 15.25
N SER A 31 -13.52 16.08 15.90
CA SER A 31 -12.39 16.69 15.21
C SER A 31 -11.73 15.62 14.33
N PRO A 32 -11.31 15.96 13.10
CA PRO A 32 -10.64 14.99 12.25
C PRO A 32 -9.44 14.40 13.01
N PRO A 33 -9.19 13.09 12.89
CA PRO A 33 -8.06 12.47 13.56
C PRO A 33 -6.77 13.19 13.18
N PRO A 34 -5.81 13.31 14.11
CA PRO A 34 -4.54 13.95 13.82
C PRO A 34 -3.86 13.23 12.66
N ALA A 35 -3.18 14.00 11.80
CA ALA A 35 -2.44 13.43 10.69
C ALA A 35 -1.38 12.44 11.21
N SER A 36 -1.32 11.26 10.58
CA SER A 36 -0.31 10.26 10.91
C SER A 36 1.08 10.81 10.63
N ARG A 37 1.98 10.73 11.61
CA ARG A 37 3.39 11.10 11.42
C ARG A 37 4.07 10.02 10.62
N GLN A 38 4.51 10.34 9.40
CA GLN A 38 5.33 9.45 8.61
C GLN A 38 6.67 9.25 9.32
N THR A 39 6.96 8.03 9.78
CA THR A 39 8.27 7.68 10.30
C THR A 39 9.16 7.30 9.14
N LEU A 40 10.23 8.06 8.94
CA LEU A 40 11.16 7.81 7.85
C LEU A 40 12.19 6.77 8.32
N TYR A 41 12.28 5.66 7.60
CA TYR A 41 13.22 4.58 7.92
C TYR A 41 14.68 5.03 7.80
N ASP A 42 15.47 4.91 8.87
CA ASP A 42 16.90 5.21 8.88
C ASP A 42 17.75 3.93 8.94
N PRO A 43 18.45 3.56 7.85
CA PRO A 43 19.27 2.35 7.85
C PRO A 43 20.53 2.57 8.69
N ASP A 44 20.88 1.57 9.47
CA ASP A 44 22.14 1.50 10.22
C ASP A 44 23.20 0.68 9.47
N LEU A 45 24.41 0.57 10.03
CA LEU A 45 25.49 -0.25 9.48
C LEU A 45 25.05 -1.70 9.26
N SER A 46 24.25 -2.25 10.20
CA SER A 46 23.80 -3.62 10.12
C SER A 46 22.81 -3.86 8.98
N THR A 47 22.06 -2.82 8.58
CA THR A 47 21.12 -2.82 7.46
C THR A 47 21.85 -2.71 6.13
N CYS A 48 22.89 -1.87 6.08
CA CYS A 48 23.68 -1.60 4.88
C CYS A 48 24.78 -2.64 4.63
N ASP A 49 24.88 -3.70 5.42
CA ASP A 49 25.79 -4.80 5.15
C ASP A 49 25.41 -5.56 3.86
N SER A 50 26.36 -5.69 2.94
CA SER A 50 26.11 -6.27 1.61
C SER A 50 25.64 -7.72 1.68
N GLU A 51 26.22 -8.54 2.56
CA GLU A 51 25.82 -9.95 2.71
C GLU A 51 24.42 -10.07 3.27
N ARG A 52 24.06 -9.20 4.22
CA ARG A 52 22.71 -9.14 4.76
C ARG A 52 21.70 -8.73 3.69
N ILE A 53 22.02 -7.74 2.86
CA ILE A 53 21.15 -7.32 1.75
C ILE A 53 20.96 -8.49 0.78
N ARG A 54 22.04 -9.19 0.38
CA ARG A 54 21.95 -10.40 -0.49
C ARG A 54 21.04 -11.46 0.10
N THR A 55 21.26 -11.80 1.37
CA THR A 55 20.50 -12.83 2.08
C THR A 55 19.02 -12.46 2.19
N ALA A 56 18.71 -11.23 2.62
CA ALA A 56 17.34 -10.76 2.73
C ALA A 56 16.63 -10.74 1.38
N PHE A 57 17.35 -10.35 0.32
CA PHE A 57 16.83 -10.34 -1.04
C PHE A 57 16.52 -11.75 -1.56
N GLN A 58 17.36 -12.74 -1.29
CA GLN A 58 17.04 -14.13 -1.66
C GLN A 58 15.83 -14.68 -0.90
N GLN A 59 15.70 -14.33 0.37
CA GLN A 59 14.64 -14.85 1.24
C GLN A 59 13.27 -14.20 0.96
N GLN A 60 13.24 -12.96 0.47
CA GLN A 60 12.00 -12.17 0.40
C GLN A 60 10.91 -12.79 -0.49
N LEU A 61 11.31 -13.54 -1.51
CA LEU A 61 10.38 -14.20 -2.44
C LEU A 61 10.05 -15.64 -2.07
N GLN A 62 10.73 -16.24 -1.09
CA GLN A 62 10.47 -17.63 -0.66
C GLN A 62 8.99 -17.90 -0.31
N PRO A 63 8.27 -17.01 0.41
CA PRO A 63 6.86 -17.26 0.72
C PRO A 63 5.93 -17.32 -0.51
N PHE A 64 6.43 -16.90 -1.68
CA PHE A 64 5.68 -16.83 -2.93
C PHE A 64 6.18 -17.86 -3.96
N ALA A 65 7.01 -18.83 -3.57
CA ALA A 65 7.63 -19.78 -4.50
C ALA A 65 6.63 -20.57 -5.37
N ASP A 66 5.42 -20.81 -4.85
CA ASP A 66 4.34 -21.53 -5.54
C ASP A 66 3.52 -20.64 -6.51
N GLN A 67 3.83 -19.35 -6.60
CA GLN A 67 3.15 -18.44 -7.52
C GLN A 67 3.59 -18.66 -8.97
N GLY A 68 2.72 -18.28 -9.91
CA GLY A 68 3.05 -18.34 -11.34
C GLY A 68 4.17 -17.37 -11.74
N ASP A 69 4.86 -17.68 -12.84
CA ASP A 69 6.06 -16.95 -13.28
C ASP A 69 5.80 -15.44 -13.49
N ALA A 70 4.62 -15.06 -13.97
CA ALA A 70 4.26 -13.65 -14.14
C ALA A 70 4.15 -12.89 -12.80
N VAL A 71 3.63 -13.53 -11.77
CA VAL A 71 3.52 -12.94 -10.42
C VAL A 71 4.91 -12.84 -9.80
N LEU A 72 5.73 -13.88 -9.93
CA LEU A 72 7.11 -13.86 -9.46
C LEU A 72 7.95 -12.78 -10.16
N ALA A 73 7.80 -12.63 -11.48
CA ALA A 73 8.47 -11.56 -12.23
C ALA A 73 8.06 -10.16 -11.77
N TYR A 74 6.78 -9.95 -11.48
CA TYR A 74 6.30 -8.67 -10.95
C TYR A 74 6.83 -8.39 -9.54
N LEU A 75 6.75 -9.35 -8.63
CA LEU A 75 7.28 -9.22 -7.27
C LEU A 75 8.80 -8.97 -7.30
N ARG A 76 9.51 -9.62 -8.22
CA ARG A 76 10.93 -9.41 -8.46
C ARG A 76 11.25 -7.98 -8.88
N GLN A 77 10.46 -7.40 -9.76
CA GLN A 77 10.63 -6.01 -10.16
C GLN A 77 10.47 -5.07 -8.95
N ILE A 78 9.41 -5.24 -8.16
CA ILE A 78 9.20 -4.44 -6.94
C ILE A 78 10.38 -4.60 -5.98
N GLN A 79 10.88 -5.82 -5.82
CA GLN A 79 12.01 -6.12 -4.96
C GLN A 79 13.27 -5.34 -5.36
N LEU A 80 13.59 -5.32 -6.65
CA LEU A 80 14.72 -4.57 -7.20
C LEU A 80 14.55 -3.07 -6.96
N GLU A 81 13.36 -2.52 -7.19
CA GLU A 81 13.07 -1.09 -6.97
C GLU A 81 13.24 -0.69 -5.49
N MET A 82 12.72 -1.49 -4.56
CA MET A 82 12.88 -1.24 -3.13
C MET A 82 14.34 -1.35 -2.69
N THR A 83 15.07 -2.32 -3.25
CA THR A 83 16.48 -2.50 -2.94
C THR A 83 17.32 -1.34 -3.46
N ALA A 84 17.05 -0.86 -4.68
CA ALA A 84 17.71 0.30 -5.25
C ALA A 84 17.55 1.56 -4.37
N LYS A 85 16.35 1.79 -3.83
CA LYS A 85 16.10 2.89 -2.88
C LYS A 85 16.88 2.70 -1.57
N THR A 86 16.98 1.47 -1.08
CA THR A 86 17.76 1.13 0.12
C THR A 86 19.25 1.41 -0.09
N LEU A 87 19.82 0.94 -1.21
CA LEU A 87 21.21 1.17 -1.58
C LEU A 87 21.52 2.67 -1.73
N SER A 88 20.65 3.42 -2.39
CA SER A 88 20.77 4.88 -2.51
C SER A 88 20.81 5.55 -1.13
N ARG A 89 19.98 5.09 -0.19
CA ARG A 89 19.96 5.62 1.18
C ARG A 89 21.23 5.27 1.94
N CYS A 90 21.72 4.03 1.85
CA CYS A 90 22.99 3.61 2.43
C CYS A 90 24.17 4.46 1.94
N VAL A 91 24.24 4.76 0.64
CA VAL A 91 25.26 5.66 0.06
C VAL A 91 25.12 7.08 0.61
N SER A 92 23.90 7.62 0.66
CA SER A 92 23.65 8.98 1.19
C SER A 92 24.07 9.16 2.66
N ARG A 93 24.05 8.05 3.42
CA ARG A 93 24.46 8.00 4.83
C ARG A 93 25.93 7.62 5.02
N GLN A 94 26.68 7.45 3.93
CA GLN A 94 28.09 7.04 3.92
C GLN A 94 28.32 5.66 4.58
N LEU A 95 27.29 4.81 4.59
CA LEU A 95 27.33 3.45 5.13
C LEU A 95 27.75 2.42 4.07
N LEU A 96 27.76 2.82 2.79
CA LEU A 96 28.19 2.00 1.66
C LEU A 96 28.83 2.91 0.61
N SER A 97 29.87 2.43 -0.09
CA SER A 97 30.46 3.21 -1.18
C SER A 97 29.55 3.19 -2.43
N PRO A 98 29.57 4.23 -3.29
CA PRO A 98 28.80 4.22 -4.54
C PRO A 98 29.14 3.02 -5.44
N GLU A 99 30.41 2.62 -5.48
CA GLU A 99 30.87 1.48 -6.27
C GLU A 99 30.35 0.15 -5.73
N GLN A 100 30.39 -0.04 -4.40
CA GLN A 100 29.83 -1.23 -3.76
C GLN A 100 28.32 -1.31 -3.99
N ALA A 101 27.60 -0.18 -3.93
CA ALA A 101 26.15 -0.14 -4.17
C ALA A 101 25.82 -0.50 -5.61
N ALA A 102 26.57 0.04 -6.57
CA ALA A 102 26.38 -0.25 -7.98
C ALA A 102 26.71 -1.72 -8.29
N GLN A 103 27.77 -2.26 -7.71
CA GLN A 103 28.14 -3.66 -7.86
C GLN A 103 27.06 -4.59 -7.30
N LEU A 104 26.62 -4.34 -6.07
CA LEU A 104 25.56 -5.13 -5.44
C LEU A 104 24.26 -5.05 -6.24
N SER A 105 23.86 -3.86 -6.70
CA SER A 105 22.67 -3.70 -7.55
C SER A 105 22.70 -4.58 -8.81
N ARG A 106 23.85 -4.65 -9.50
CA ARG A 106 24.02 -5.52 -10.67
C ARG A 106 23.92 -7.00 -10.32
N GLU A 107 24.63 -7.43 -9.28
CA GLU A 107 24.59 -8.83 -8.80
C GLU A 107 23.15 -9.27 -8.48
N LEU A 108 22.38 -8.40 -7.82
CA LEU A 108 20.99 -8.69 -7.49
C LEU A 108 20.10 -8.71 -8.74
N ALA A 109 20.33 -7.84 -9.72
CA ALA A 109 19.57 -7.86 -10.98
C ALA A 109 19.81 -9.12 -11.80
N GLU A 110 21.03 -9.67 -11.77
CA GLU A 110 21.42 -10.88 -12.48
C GLU A 110 21.06 -12.17 -11.74
N SER A 111 20.66 -12.08 -10.46
CA SER A 111 20.32 -13.27 -9.68
C SER A 111 19.01 -13.91 -10.15
N PRO A 112 18.84 -15.23 -9.98
CA PRO A 112 17.61 -15.92 -10.34
C PRO A 112 16.39 -15.35 -9.62
N THR A 113 15.26 -15.26 -10.33
CA THR A 113 13.97 -14.83 -9.77
C THR A 113 13.30 -15.91 -8.94
N ARG A 114 13.44 -17.18 -9.34
CA ARG A 114 12.86 -18.29 -8.58
C ARG A 114 13.77 -18.61 -7.38
N PRO A 115 13.23 -18.61 -6.14
CA PRO A 115 13.98 -18.97 -4.93
C PRO A 115 14.43 -20.44 -4.93
#